data_AF-A0A7G1HY64-F1
#
_entry.id   AF-A0A7G1HY64-F1
#
_cell.length_a   1.000
_cell.length_b   1.000
_cell.length_c   1.000
_cell.angle_alpha   90.00
_cell.angle_beta   90.00
_cell.angle_gamma   90.00
#
_symmetry.space_group_name_H-M   'P 1'
#
loop_
_entity.id
_entity.type
_entity.pdbx_description
1 polymer ?
#
loop_
_entity_poly.entity_id
_entity_poly.type
_entity_poly.pdbx_seq_one_letter_code
_entity_poly.pdbx_strand_id
1 'polypeptide(L)' 'MFIGMSRRMELEKEIEIAQNNIEKATPDTPKEVVDAWKKELDSLAFELNNLYDDDELEDS' A
#
# COMPACT_ATOMS: atom_id res chain seq x y z
N MET A 1 6.10 7.97 23.40
CA MET A 1 4.67 7.60 23.26
C MET A 1 4.19 8.23 21.96
N PHE A 2 4.39 7.54 20.83
CA PHE A 2 4.05 8.05 19.49
C PHE A 2 2.69 7.49 19.07
N ILE A 3 1.65 7.81 19.86
CA ILE A 3 0.28 7.37 19.59
C ILE A 3 -0.34 8.45 18.71
N GLY A 4 -0.26 8.27 17.39
CA GLY A 4 -0.78 9.25 16.41
C GLY A 4 -0.04 9.33 15.08
N MET A 5 0.85 8.39 14.73
CA MET A 5 1.27 8.26 13.32
C MET A 5 0.15 7.54 12.57
N SER A 6 -0.63 8.32 11.84
CA SER A 6 -1.84 7.94 11.12
C SER A 6 -1.64 6.65 10.33
N ARG A 7 -2.61 5.74 10.36
CA ARG A 7 -2.70 4.54 9.49
C ARG A 7 -2.28 4.83 8.04
N ARG A 8 -2.55 6.05 7.55
CA ARG A 8 -2.06 6.59 6.27
C ARG A 8 -0.53 6.60 6.10
N MET A 9 0.23 7.09 7.09
CA MET A 9 1.70 7.13 7.01
C MET A 9 2.31 5.72 7.03
N GLU A 10 1.67 4.79 7.74
CA GLU A 10 2.07 3.38 7.74
C GLU A 10 1.84 2.76 6.35
N LEU A 11 0.65 2.97 5.77
CA LEU A 11 0.30 2.52 4.42
C LEU A 11 1.20 3.14 3.34
N GLU A 12 1.48 4.44 3.39
CA GLU A 12 2.39 5.10 2.43
C GLU A 12 3.79 4.48 2.46
N LYS A 13 4.29 4.17 3.66
CA LYS A 13 5.59 3.53 3.84
C LYS A 13 5.59 2.08 3.34
N GLU A 14 4.51 1.34 3.58
CA GLU A 14 4.38 -0.04 3.09
C GLU A 14 4.27 -0.07 1.55
N ILE A 15 3.53 0.87 0.95
CA ILE A 15 3.46 1.04 -0.50
C ILE A 15 4.84 1.33 -1.07
N GLU A 16 5.61 2.25 -0.47
CA GLU A 16 6.98 2.58 -0.92
C GLU A 16 7.88 1.33 -0.89
N ILE A 17 7.79 0.51 0.15
CA ILE A 17 8.58 -0.72 0.28
C ILE A 17 8.17 -1.73 -0.81
N ALA A 18 6.87 -1.95 -1.02
CA ALA A 18 6.38 -2.87 -2.04
C ALA A 18 6.75 -2.42 -3.45
N GLN A 19 6.65 -1.12 -3.75
CA GLN A 19 7.08 -0.52 -5.02
C GLN A 19 8.58 -0.71 -5.25
N ASN A 20 9.41 -0.42 -4.25
CA ASN A 20 10.86 -0.59 -4.32
C ASN A 20 11.25 -2.06 -4.52
N ASN A 21 10.50 -3.01 -3.94
CA ASN A 21 10.71 -4.44 -4.18
C ASN A 21 10.36 -4.84 -5.61
N ILE A 22 9.28 -4.30 -6.18
CA ILE A 22 8.90 -4.51 -7.59
C ILE A 22 9.92 -3.88 -8.54
N GLU A 23 10.40 -2.67 -8.25
CA GLU A 23 11.41 -1.98 -9.06
C GLU A 23 12.78 -2.67 -9.01
N LYS A 24 13.15 -3.21 -7.85
CA LYS A 24 14.37 -4.02 -7.68
C LYS A 24 14.19 -5.46 -8.12
N ALA A 25 12.99 -5.87 -8.53
CA ALA A 25 12.74 -7.20 -9.04
C ALA A 25 13.62 -7.43 -10.27
N THR A 26 14.56 -8.36 -10.14
CA THR A 26 15.37 -8.80 -11.26
C THR A 26 14.53 -9.69 -12.18
N PRO A 27 14.89 -9.86 -13.47
CA PRO A 27 14.19 -10.79 -14.37
C PRO A 27 14.26 -12.27 -13.92
N ASP A 28 15.11 -12.57 -12.94
CA ASP A 28 15.21 -13.88 -12.27
C ASP A 28 14.10 -14.09 -11.23
N THR A 29 13.41 -13.01 -10.83
CA THR A 29 12.33 -13.07 -9.84
C THR A 29 11.12 -13.78 -10.45
N PRO A 30 10.60 -14.84 -9.80
CA PRO A 30 9.43 -15.54 -10.30
C PRO A 30 8.25 -14.58 -10.49
N LYS A 31 7.55 -14.73 -11.62
CA LYS A 31 6.43 -13.85 -11.97
C LYS A 31 5.33 -13.88 -10.90
N GLU A 32 5.11 -15.03 -10.26
CA GLU A 32 4.18 -15.19 -9.14
C GLU A 32 4.52 -14.31 -7.93
N VAL A 33 5.81 -14.11 -7.66
CA VAL A 33 6.30 -13.25 -6.57
C VAL A 33 6.07 -11.78 -6.93
N VAL A 34 6.36 -11.39 -8.18
CA VAL A 34 6.09 -10.03 -8.67
C VAL A 34 4.60 -9.72 -8.68
N ASP A 35 3.76 -10.68 -9.08
CA ASP A 35 2.29 -10.56 -9.03
C ASP A 35 1.78 -10.44 -7.59
N ALA A 36 2.37 -11.18 -6.64
CA ALA A 36 2.04 -11.04 -5.22
C ALA A 36 2.36 -9.64 -4.70
N TRP A 37 3.54 -9.09 -4.99
CA TRP A 37 3.92 -7.74 -4.58
C TRP A 37 3.03 -6.66 -5.20
N LYS A 38 2.65 -6.82 -6.48
CA LYS A 38 1.71 -5.91 -7.14
C LYS A 38 0.33 -5.94 -6.48
N LYS A 39 -0.16 -7.14 -6.15
CA LYS A 39 -1.45 -7.31 -5.48
C LYS A 39 -1.45 -6.73 -4.08
N GLU A 40 -0.35 -6.88 -3.35
CA GLU A 40 -0.15 -6.26 -2.04
C GLU A 40 -0.15 -4.73 -2.16
N LEU A 41 0.58 -4.19 -3.14
CA LEU A 41 0.59 -2.76 -3.42
C LEU A 41 -0.79 -2.20 -3.79
N ASP A 42 -1.54 -2.87 -4.66
CA ASP A 42 -2.90 -2.47 -5.03
C ASP A 42 -3.84 -2.51 -3.82
N SER A 43 -3.69 -3.49 -2.93
CA SER A 43 -4.50 -3.60 -1.71
C SER A 43 -4.19 -2.46 -0.73
N LEU A 44 -2.91 -2.16 -0.52
CA LEU A 44 -2.46 -1.06 0.35
C LEU A 44 -2.89 0.31 -0.21
N ALA A 45 -2.75 0.51 -1.52
CA ALA A 45 -3.20 1.73 -2.20
C ALA A 45 -4.73 1.88 -2.16
N PHE A 46 -5.46 0.77 -2.28
CA PHE A 46 -6.92 0.75 -2.13
C PHE A 46 -7.34 1.11 -0.70
N GLU A 47 -6.69 0.53 0.31
CA GLU A 47 -6.96 0.87 1.71
C GLU A 47 -6.62 2.32 2.02
N LEU A 48 -5.51 2.83 1.47
CA LEU A 48 -5.14 4.24 1.59
C LEU A 48 -6.20 5.15 0.96
N ASN A 49 -6.67 4.84 -0.25
CA ASN A 49 -7.75 5.59 -0.91
C ASN A 49 -9.08 5.48 -0.15
N ASN A 50 -9.42 4.30 0.39
CA ASN A 50 -10.64 4.12 1.17
C ASN A 50 -10.57 4.90 2.49
N LEU A 51 -9.40 5.08 3.09
CA LEU A 51 -9.21 6.00 4.22
C LEU A 51 -9.40 7.47 3.85
N TYR A 52 -9.32 7.84 2.57
CA TYR A 52 -9.71 9.16 2.09
C TYR A 52 -11.23 9.26 1.82
N ASP A 53 -11.88 8.16 1.41
CA ASP A 53 -13.33 8.12 1.10
C ASP A 53 -14.23 7.92 2.33
N ASP A 54 -13.77 7.27 3.40
CA ASP A 54 -14.59 7.03 4.62
C ASP A 54 -14.82 8.31 5.46
N ASP A 55 -14.08 9.40 5.17
CA ASP A 55 -14.37 10.75 5.68
C ASP A 55 -15.50 11.45 4.90
N GLU A 56 -15.92 10.93 3.73
CA GLU A 56 -17.02 11.52 2.91
C GLU A 56 -18.40 10.85 3.13
N LEU A 57 -18.50 9.80 3.96
CA LEU A 57 -19.77 9.08 4.20
C LEU A 57 -20.54 9.53 5.46
N GLU A 58 -20.18 10.67 6.05
CA GLU A 58 -20.90 11.28 7.18
C GLU A 58 -21.78 12.49 6.74
N ASP A 59 -22.34 12.48 5.54
CA ASP A 59 -23.39 13.44 5.12
C ASP A 59 -24.38 12.79 4.13
N SER A 60 -25.20 11.83 4.60
CA SER A 60 -26.47 11.48 3.93
C SER A 60 -27.56 11.01 4.89
#